data_AF-A0A941MY27-F1
#
_entry.id   AF-A0A941MY27-F1
#
_cell.length_a   1.000
_cell.length_b   1.000
_cell.length_c   1.000
_cell.angle_alpha   90.00
_cell.angle_beta   90.00
_cell.angle_gamma   90.00
#
_symmetry.space_group_name_H-M   'P 1'
#
loop_
_entity.id
_entity.type
_entity.pdbx_description
1 polymer ?
#
loop_
_entity_poly.entity_id
_entity_poly.type
_entity_poly.pdbx_seq_one_letter_code
_entity_poly.pdbx_strand_id
1 'polypeptide(L)'
;VTEASAGNKQISLYGPPSGSPAGGKVIIKGGVSVTDTGNGVSGFRIDDGVTITGNVSYDNSKNTVGGNTVQIYSNSNAYGVTSIGGALSLSLSQSPYQINNVTIQGVGSALAVTGAVNIVGAAATDRISLANAWFKGAVTVNTGSSPSMAADVITIDGSRFDSATAVTMTGPYAQLALGTNAAFAATYFTSTFAASLTGASGLVLISNASATSAAEVVFYSTAAFTGGTPAATMVIQGKYFAYSGKFTKSKFA
;
A
#
# COMPACT_ATOMS: atom_id res chain seq x y z
N VAL A 1 12.13 -17.08 7.29
CA VAL A 1 13.32 -16.44 7.87
C VAL A 1 12.89 -15.80 9.17
N THR A 2 13.58 -16.10 10.26
CA THR A 2 13.30 -15.50 11.57
C THR A 2 14.56 -14.76 12.01
N GLU A 3 14.44 -13.45 12.22
CA GLU A 3 15.55 -12.59 12.62
C GLU A 3 15.26 -12.00 14.01
N ALA A 4 16.30 -11.86 14.82
CA ALA A 4 16.27 -11.17 16.10
C ALA A 4 17.59 -10.42 16.26
N SER A 5 17.61 -9.12 15.94
CA SER A 5 18.83 -8.31 16.06
C SER A 5 18.52 -6.83 16.28
N ALA A 6 19.38 -6.15 17.02
CA ALA A 6 19.30 -4.70 17.21
C ALA A 6 19.89 -3.88 16.03
N GLY A 7 20.48 -4.54 15.03
CA GLY A 7 21.10 -3.87 13.88
C GLY A 7 20.14 -3.60 12.73
N ASN A 8 20.51 -2.67 11.84
CA ASN A 8 19.76 -2.39 10.61
C ASN A 8 19.86 -3.57 9.65
N LYS A 9 18.73 -4.12 9.21
CA LYS A 9 18.67 -5.29 8.33
C LYS A 9 17.64 -5.11 7.22
N GLN A 10 17.93 -5.66 6.05
CA GLN A 10 16.96 -5.81 4.96
C GLN A 10 17.07 -7.23 4.40
N ILE A 11 15.95 -7.93 4.31
CA ILE A 11 15.86 -9.21 3.60
C ILE A 11 15.38 -8.92 2.19
N SER A 12 16.17 -9.28 1.18
CA SER A 12 15.89 -9.00 -0.22
C SER A 12 15.77 -10.29 -1.02
N LEU A 13 14.70 -10.41 -1.80
CA LEU A 13 14.55 -11.39 -2.87
C LEU A 13 14.95 -10.69 -4.17
N TYR A 14 16.17 -10.93 -4.61
CA TYR A 14 16.70 -10.34 -5.83
C TYR A 14 16.12 -11.05 -7.06
N GLY A 15 15.67 -10.26 -8.03
CA GLY A 15 15.44 -10.71 -9.39
C GLY A 15 16.75 -11.04 -10.12
N PRO A 16 16.70 -11.32 -11.44
CA PRO A 16 17.92 -11.48 -12.22
C PRO A 16 18.85 -10.25 -12.06
N PRO A 17 20.18 -10.46 -11.97
CA PRO A 17 21.12 -9.36 -11.81
C PRO A 17 21.04 -8.40 -13.00
N SER A 18 21.29 -7.11 -12.76
CA SER A 18 21.17 -6.03 -13.76
C SER A 18 22.03 -6.22 -15.02
N GLY A 19 23.09 -7.02 -14.95
CA GLY A 19 23.93 -7.40 -16.10
C GLY A 19 23.34 -8.51 -16.99
N SER A 20 22.27 -9.16 -16.56
CA SER A 20 21.58 -10.23 -17.28
C SER A 20 20.05 -10.11 -17.14
N PRO A 21 19.42 -9.03 -17.63
CA PRO A 21 17.98 -8.81 -17.52
C PRO A 21 17.13 -9.91 -18.19
N ALA A 22 17.67 -10.59 -19.21
CA ALA A 22 17.07 -11.77 -19.83
C ALA A 22 17.38 -13.10 -19.10
N GLY A 23 18.20 -13.07 -18.04
CA GLY A 23 18.92 -14.20 -17.46
C GLY A 23 18.16 -15.12 -16.51
N GLY A 24 16.85 -14.93 -16.35
CA GLY A 24 15.99 -15.88 -15.65
C GLY A 24 15.12 -15.23 -14.59
N LYS A 25 13.84 -15.60 -14.59
CA LYS A 25 12.88 -15.22 -13.56
C LYS A 25 13.20 -16.02 -12.30
N VAL A 26 13.26 -15.36 -11.15
CA VAL A 26 13.30 -16.09 -9.88
C VAL A 26 11.88 -16.59 -9.60
N ILE A 27 11.71 -17.90 -9.54
CA ILE A 27 10.43 -18.54 -9.25
C ILE A 27 10.53 -19.27 -7.92
N ILE A 28 9.75 -18.82 -6.94
CA ILE A 28 9.58 -19.44 -5.63
C ILE A 28 8.25 -20.20 -5.67
N LYS A 29 8.31 -21.54 -5.76
CA LYS A 29 7.14 -22.44 -5.85
C LYS A 29 6.37 -22.62 -4.52
N GLY A 30 6.62 -21.76 -3.54
CA GLY A 30 6.05 -21.81 -2.19
C GLY A 30 5.80 -20.41 -1.65
N GLY A 31 5.72 -20.29 -0.33
CA GLY A 31 5.58 -19.00 0.35
C GLY A 31 6.91 -18.42 0.81
N VAL A 32 6.92 -17.11 1.07
CA VAL A 32 8.01 -16.40 1.73
C VAL A 32 7.47 -15.86 3.04
N SER A 33 8.14 -16.17 4.14
CA SER A 33 7.80 -15.61 5.44
C SER A 33 9.04 -15.03 6.11
N VAL A 34 8.93 -13.81 6.59
CA VAL A 34 9.93 -13.08 7.37
C VAL A 34 9.29 -12.64 8.67
N THR A 35 9.91 -13.01 9.78
CA THR A 35 9.54 -12.51 11.12
C THR A 35 10.77 -11.86 11.72
N ASP A 36 10.68 -10.58 12.05
CA ASP A 36 11.71 -9.83 12.75
C ASP A 36 11.20 -9.46 14.15
N THR A 37 11.93 -9.89 15.17
CA THR A 37 11.63 -9.57 16.58
C THR A 37 12.65 -8.60 17.18
N GLY A 38 13.56 -8.08 16.36
CA GLY A 38 14.56 -7.10 16.72
C GLY A 38 14.02 -5.69 16.87
N ASN A 39 14.86 -4.81 17.41
CA ASN A 39 14.55 -3.38 17.62
C ASN A 39 15.29 -2.44 16.64
N GLY A 40 16.09 -3.00 15.72
CA GLY A 40 16.76 -2.23 14.67
C GLY A 40 15.80 -1.77 13.57
N VAL A 41 16.29 -0.98 12.62
CA VAL A 41 15.53 -0.71 11.38
C VAL A 41 15.46 -2.00 10.56
N SER A 42 14.26 -2.39 10.14
CA SER A 42 14.04 -3.65 9.43
C SER A 42 13.38 -3.43 8.08
N GLY A 43 13.83 -4.16 7.06
CA GLY A 43 13.30 -4.06 5.71
C GLY A 43 13.03 -5.41 5.07
N PHE A 44 12.08 -5.40 4.14
CA PHE A 44 11.75 -6.53 3.29
C PHE A 44 11.61 -6.06 1.85
N ARG A 45 12.35 -6.68 0.93
CA ARG A 45 12.39 -6.26 -0.47
C ARG A 45 12.15 -7.43 -1.40
N ILE A 46 11.28 -7.23 -2.39
CA ILE A 46 11.08 -8.12 -3.53
C ILE A 46 11.38 -7.30 -4.78
N ASP A 47 12.41 -7.70 -5.52
CA ASP A 47 12.81 -7.02 -6.75
C ASP A 47 12.04 -7.49 -7.98
N ASP A 48 12.32 -6.82 -9.10
CA ASP A 48 11.71 -7.05 -10.39
C ASP A 48 11.87 -8.49 -10.90
N GLY A 49 10.86 -9.03 -11.58
CA GLY A 49 10.92 -10.35 -12.20
C GLY A 49 10.83 -11.53 -11.23
N VAL A 50 10.46 -11.30 -9.97
CA VAL A 50 10.28 -12.35 -8.96
C VAL A 50 8.83 -12.88 -8.99
N THR A 51 8.66 -14.19 -9.15
CA THR A 51 7.37 -14.88 -9.07
C THR A 51 7.31 -15.73 -7.81
N ILE A 52 6.36 -15.46 -6.91
CA ILE A 52 6.10 -16.26 -5.71
C ILE A 52 4.72 -16.89 -5.86
N THR A 53 4.63 -18.22 -5.89
CA THR A 53 3.34 -18.89 -6.13
C THR A 53 2.49 -19.01 -4.86
N GLY A 54 3.11 -18.97 -3.68
CA GLY A 54 2.45 -19.04 -2.38
C GLY A 54 2.27 -17.68 -1.69
N ASN A 55 2.03 -17.73 -0.38
CA ASN A 55 1.82 -16.54 0.45
C ASN A 55 3.13 -15.80 0.74
N VAL A 56 3.05 -14.49 0.91
CA VAL A 56 4.14 -13.63 1.35
C VAL A 56 3.76 -12.99 2.68
N SER A 57 4.58 -13.15 3.70
CA SER A 57 4.39 -12.49 4.99
C SER A 57 5.64 -11.82 5.51
N TYR A 58 5.50 -10.59 5.99
CA TYR A 58 6.51 -9.85 6.74
C TYR A 58 5.90 -9.40 8.05
N ASP A 59 6.53 -9.73 9.17
CA ASP A 59 6.08 -9.35 10.50
C ASP A 59 7.22 -8.73 11.30
N ASN A 60 7.11 -7.43 11.59
CA ASN A 60 7.96 -6.68 12.50
C ASN A 60 7.12 -5.97 13.59
N SER A 61 5.93 -6.50 13.89
CA SER A 61 4.95 -5.89 14.81
C SER A 61 5.45 -5.74 16.25
N LYS A 62 6.48 -6.50 16.64
CA LYS A 62 7.06 -6.44 17.99
C LYS A 62 8.09 -5.32 18.17
N ASN A 63 8.55 -4.71 17.08
CA ASN A 63 9.58 -3.68 17.12
C ASN A 63 8.99 -2.33 17.54
N THR A 64 9.50 -1.78 18.64
CA THR A 64 9.04 -0.52 19.25
C THR A 64 10.05 0.62 19.10
N VAL A 65 11.17 0.37 18.40
CA VAL A 65 12.29 1.31 18.32
C VAL A 65 12.61 1.70 16.88
N GLY A 66 12.80 0.72 15.99
CA GLY A 66 13.10 0.92 14.58
C GLY A 66 11.85 0.99 13.69
N GLY A 67 11.97 1.65 12.54
CA GLY A 67 10.94 1.69 11.50
C GLY A 67 11.08 0.58 10.46
N ASN A 68 10.15 0.56 9.51
CA ASN A 68 10.17 -0.37 8.38
C ASN A 68 10.47 0.24 7.03
N THR A 69 11.04 -0.59 6.15
CA THR A 69 11.05 -0.35 4.70
C THR A 69 10.68 -1.64 3.98
N VAL A 70 9.42 -1.73 3.54
CA VAL A 70 8.90 -2.81 2.70
C VAL A 70 8.78 -2.31 1.26
N GLN A 71 9.42 -3.01 0.33
CA GLN A 71 9.49 -2.64 -1.08
C GLN A 71 9.17 -3.86 -1.95
N ILE A 72 8.16 -3.76 -2.80
CA ILE A 72 7.79 -4.82 -3.75
C ILE A 72 7.69 -4.18 -5.12
N TYR A 73 8.67 -4.47 -5.98
CA TYR A 73 8.80 -3.87 -7.29
C TYR A 73 8.57 -4.87 -8.42
N SER A 74 8.02 -4.36 -9.52
CA SER A 74 7.89 -5.06 -10.79
C SER A 74 8.32 -4.11 -11.90
N ASN A 75 9.17 -4.57 -12.80
CA ASN A 75 9.53 -3.85 -14.01
C ASN A 75 9.50 -4.80 -15.19
N SER A 76 8.32 -4.89 -15.81
CA SER A 76 8.08 -5.82 -16.90
C SER A 76 8.82 -5.46 -18.18
N ASN A 77 9.28 -4.21 -18.32
CA ASN A 77 9.98 -3.75 -19.51
C ASN A 77 11.40 -4.32 -19.58
N ALA A 78 12.00 -4.67 -18.44
CA ALA A 78 13.37 -5.13 -18.35
C ALA A 78 13.50 -6.56 -17.78
N TYR A 79 12.72 -6.91 -16.75
CA TYR A 79 12.95 -8.13 -15.96
C TYR A 79 11.75 -9.10 -15.94
N GLY A 80 10.67 -8.73 -16.62
CA GLY A 80 9.39 -9.43 -16.56
C GLY A 80 8.56 -9.02 -15.34
N VAL A 81 7.35 -9.58 -15.26
CA VAL A 81 6.37 -9.20 -14.23
C VAL A 81 6.71 -9.88 -12.89
N THR A 82 6.80 -9.10 -11.82
CA THR A 82 6.77 -9.62 -10.45
C THR A 82 5.33 -9.96 -10.08
N SER A 83 5.11 -11.10 -9.43
CA SER A 83 3.77 -11.51 -9.01
C SER A 83 3.76 -12.36 -7.75
N ILE A 84 2.70 -12.19 -6.95
CA ILE A 84 2.41 -12.99 -5.76
C ILE A 84 1.10 -13.76 -6.01
N GLY A 85 1.19 -15.09 -6.01
CA GLY A 85 0.08 -16.00 -6.23
C GLY A 85 -0.81 -16.21 -5.01
N GLY A 86 -0.25 -16.09 -3.80
CA GLY A 86 -0.98 -16.20 -2.54
C GLY A 86 -1.36 -14.85 -1.93
N ALA A 87 -1.67 -14.88 -0.63
CA ALA A 87 -1.93 -13.68 0.16
C ALA A 87 -0.63 -12.90 0.46
N LEU A 88 -0.75 -11.58 0.66
CA LEU A 88 0.31 -10.69 1.10
C LEU A 88 -0.05 -10.11 2.46
N SER A 89 0.72 -10.43 3.50
CA SER A 89 0.50 -9.94 4.86
C SER A 89 1.71 -9.16 5.36
N LEU A 90 1.53 -7.88 5.69
CA LEU A 90 2.56 -7.00 6.21
C LEU A 90 2.12 -6.49 7.58
N SER A 91 2.83 -6.87 8.64
CA SER A 91 2.65 -6.32 9.99
C SER A 91 3.85 -5.43 10.31
N LEU A 92 3.63 -4.13 10.37
CA LEU A 92 4.67 -3.10 10.48
C LEU A 92 5.01 -2.82 11.95
N SER A 93 6.13 -2.13 12.17
CA SER A 93 6.62 -1.76 13.48
C SER A 93 5.71 -0.75 14.15
N GLN A 94 5.77 -0.73 15.47
CA GLN A 94 4.98 0.14 16.32
C GLN A 94 5.86 1.22 16.97
N SER A 95 6.95 1.62 16.30
CA SER A 95 7.86 2.65 16.80
C SER A 95 7.28 4.05 16.57
N PRO A 96 6.92 4.80 17.64
CA PRO A 96 6.25 6.10 17.50
C PRO A 96 7.12 7.20 16.90
N TYR A 97 8.45 7.03 16.93
CA TYR A 97 9.39 8.03 16.42
C TYR A 97 10.00 7.65 15.07
N GLN A 98 9.54 6.56 14.47
CA GLN A 98 10.01 6.10 13.18
C GLN A 98 8.87 5.98 12.18
N ILE A 99 9.28 5.98 10.92
CA ILE A 99 8.36 5.87 9.78
C ILE A 99 8.47 4.46 9.22
N ASN A 100 7.34 3.82 9.01
CA ASN A 100 7.23 2.65 8.17
C ASN A 100 6.93 3.08 6.75
N ASN A 101 7.73 2.62 5.81
CA ASN A 101 7.51 2.84 4.39
C ASN A 101 7.12 1.52 3.74
N VAL A 102 5.99 1.49 3.05
CA VAL A 102 5.56 0.38 2.20
C VAL A 102 5.39 0.91 0.79
N THR A 103 6.04 0.26 -0.17
CA THR A 103 5.85 0.55 -1.59
C THR A 103 5.58 -0.74 -2.33
N ILE A 104 4.45 -0.80 -3.03
CA ILE A 104 4.10 -1.88 -3.94
C ILE A 104 3.89 -1.23 -5.30
N GLN A 105 4.80 -1.47 -6.24
CA GLN A 105 4.83 -0.74 -7.49
C GLN A 105 5.18 -1.57 -8.72
N GLY A 106 4.36 -1.43 -9.77
CA GLY A 106 4.68 -1.90 -11.12
C GLY A 106 5.19 -0.81 -12.07
N VAL A 107 6.03 -1.20 -13.02
CA VAL A 107 6.50 -0.39 -14.16
C VAL A 107 6.29 -1.19 -15.44
N GLY A 108 5.72 -0.55 -16.46
CA GLY A 108 5.20 -1.22 -17.65
C GLY A 108 3.85 -1.85 -17.33
N SER A 109 3.84 -3.15 -17.03
CA SER A 109 2.66 -3.90 -16.61
C SER A 109 2.45 -3.83 -15.09
N ALA A 110 1.19 -3.99 -14.67
CA ALA A 110 0.84 -3.97 -13.26
C ALA A 110 1.45 -5.16 -12.49
N LEU A 111 1.90 -4.91 -11.25
CA LEU A 111 2.34 -5.96 -10.32
C LEU A 111 1.11 -6.72 -9.80
N ALA A 112 1.02 -8.01 -10.06
CA ALA A 112 -0.15 -8.80 -9.67
C ALA A 112 -0.02 -9.42 -8.28
N VAL A 113 -1.04 -9.23 -7.43
CA VAL A 113 -1.23 -9.97 -6.17
C VAL A 113 -2.59 -10.67 -6.22
N THR A 114 -2.56 -12.00 -6.20
CA THR A 114 -3.75 -12.81 -6.46
C THR A 114 -4.58 -13.06 -5.21
N GLY A 115 -3.94 -13.32 -4.07
CA GLY A 115 -4.63 -13.49 -2.79
C GLY A 115 -4.99 -12.16 -2.13
N ALA A 116 -5.53 -12.24 -0.92
CA ALA A 116 -5.85 -11.07 -0.12
C ALA A 116 -4.57 -10.33 0.32
N VAL A 117 -4.66 -9.01 0.44
CA VAL A 117 -3.60 -8.14 0.95
C VAL A 117 -4.03 -7.57 2.29
N ASN A 118 -3.17 -7.68 3.28
CA ASN A 118 -3.36 -7.09 4.60
C ASN A 118 -2.10 -6.33 5.00
N ILE A 119 -2.20 -5.01 5.15
CA ILE A 119 -1.12 -4.15 5.63
C ILE A 119 -1.58 -3.53 6.95
N VAL A 120 -0.86 -3.83 8.02
CA VAL A 120 -1.23 -3.46 9.39
C VAL A 120 -0.08 -2.70 10.03
N GLY A 121 -0.31 -1.41 10.24
CA GLY A 121 0.45 -0.54 11.13
C GLY A 121 -0.06 -0.56 12.56
N ALA A 122 0.47 0.34 13.38
CA ALA A 122 0.20 0.40 14.81
C ALA A 122 0.40 1.83 15.35
N ALA A 123 1.26 2.00 16.36
CA ALA A 123 1.57 3.30 16.97
C ALA A 123 2.79 3.96 16.32
N ALA A 124 2.93 3.86 14.99
CA ALA A 124 4.03 4.44 14.21
C ALA A 124 3.47 5.37 13.14
N THR A 125 4.35 6.09 12.43
CA THR A 125 3.92 6.80 11.21
C THR A 125 4.00 5.85 10.03
N ASP A 126 2.92 5.66 9.30
CA ASP A 126 2.90 4.80 8.12
C ASP A 126 2.81 5.59 6.82
N ARG A 127 3.68 5.26 5.86
CA ARG A 127 3.64 5.76 4.49
C ARG A 127 3.51 4.60 3.53
N ILE A 128 2.33 4.44 2.94
CA ILE A 128 1.98 3.30 2.10
C ILE A 128 1.67 3.80 0.70
N SER A 129 2.40 3.30 -0.29
CA SER A 129 2.20 3.61 -1.71
C SER A 129 1.84 2.34 -2.49
N LEU A 130 0.67 2.34 -3.12
CA LEU A 130 0.17 1.28 -3.98
C LEU A 130 0.04 1.83 -5.41
N ALA A 131 1.01 1.52 -6.26
CA ALA A 131 1.14 2.18 -7.56
C ALA A 131 1.22 1.17 -8.71
N ASN A 132 0.39 1.30 -9.75
CA ASN A 132 0.39 0.38 -10.90
C ASN A 132 0.45 -1.11 -10.48
N ALA A 133 -0.45 -1.48 -9.58
CA ALA A 133 -0.58 -2.85 -9.08
C ALA A 133 -1.99 -3.39 -9.38
N TRP A 134 -2.09 -4.71 -9.52
CA TRP A 134 -3.36 -5.41 -9.75
C TRP A 134 -3.65 -6.36 -8.60
N PHE A 135 -4.55 -5.93 -7.71
CA PHE A 135 -5.00 -6.68 -6.55
C PHE A 135 -6.27 -7.44 -6.92
N LYS A 136 -6.18 -8.76 -7.00
CA LYS A 136 -7.31 -9.62 -7.36
C LYS A 136 -8.13 -10.01 -6.13
N GLY A 137 -7.46 -10.27 -5.01
CA GLY A 137 -8.07 -10.51 -3.71
C GLY A 137 -8.42 -9.22 -2.97
N ALA A 138 -9.12 -9.36 -1.84
CA ALA A 138 -9.50 -8.22 -0.99
C ALA A 138 -8.25 -7.51 -0.45
N VAL A 139 -8.32 -6.18 -0.32
CA VAL A 139 -7.22 -5.37 0.21
C VAL A 139 -7.67 -4.67 1.48
N THR A 140 -6.94 -4.89 2.57
CA THR A 140 -7.13 -4.19 3.83
C THR A 140 -5.84 -3.46 4.18
N VAL A 141 -5.95 -2.15 4.40
CA VAL A 141 -4.86 -1.33 4.93
C VAL A 141 -5.34 -0.67 6.20
N ASN A 142 -4.68 -0.95 7.31
CA ASN A 142 -4.97 -0.36 8.61
C ASN A 142 -3.67 0.25 9.16
N THR A 143 -3.54 1.57 9.21
CA THR A 143 -2.34 2.23 9.75
C THR A 143 -2.38 2.35 11.28
N GLY A 144 -3.50 1.98 11.91
CA GLY A 144 -3.66 2.14 13.34
C GLY A 144 -3.71 3.61 13.73
N SER A 145 -2.99 3.98 14.79
CA SER A 145 -3.05 5.31 15.40
C SER A 145 -1.65 5.89 15.52
N SER A 146 -1.24 6.63 14.49
CA SER A 146 0.00 7.41 14.55
C SER A 146 0.02 8.41 15.72
N PRO A 147 1.21 8.79 16.20
CA PRO A 147 1.36 9.86 17.18
C PRO A 147 0.91 11.22 16.66
N SER A 148 0.56 12.15 17.56
CA SER A 148 -0.06 13.44 17.22
C SER A 148 0.73 14.37 16.30
N MET A 149 2.04 14.18 16.22
CA MET A 149 2.96 15.00 15.41
C MET A 149 3.25 14.42 14.03
N ALA A 150 2.68 13.26 13.68
CA ALA A 150 2.96 12.58 12.43
C ALA A 150 1.70 12.01 11.79
N ALA A 151 1.52 12.29 10.51
CA ALA A 151 0.37 11.84 9.73
C ALA A 151 0.68 10.53 9.02
N ASP A 152 -0.22 9.56 9.15
CA ASP A 152 -0.26 8.41 8.25
C ASP A 152 -0.65 8.88 6.85
N VAL A 153 0.01 8.32 5.84
CA VAL A 153 -0.23 8.66 4.43
C VAL A 153 -0.39 7.37 3.63
N ILE A 154 -1.53 7.24 2.95
CA ILE A 154 -1.77 6.19 1.95
C ILE A 154 -1.98 6.84 0.60
N THR A 155 -1.20 6.42 -0.40
CA THR A 155 -1.32 6.85 -1.79
C THR A 155 -1.64 5.66 -2.69
N ILE A 156 -2.64 5.81 -3.56
CA ILE A 156 -3.08 4.77 -4.51
C ILE A 156 -3.20 5.37 -5.92
N ASP A 157 -2.31 4.97 -6.83
CA ASP A 157 -2.24 5.53 -8.18
C ASP A 157 -2.13 4.43 -9.26
N GLY A 158 -2.93 4.52 -10.32
CA GLY A 158 -2.91 3.59 -11.46
C GLY A 158 -3.13 2.12 -11.12
N SER A 159 -3.70 1.82 -9.95
CA SER A 159 -3.89 0.46 -9.48
C SER A 159 -5.30 -0.05 -9.79
N ARG A 160 -5.45 -1.37 -9.91
CA ARG A 160 -6.72 -2.05 -10.12
C ARG A 160 -7.03 -2.98 -8.96
N PHE A 161 -8.25 -2.88 -8.43
CA PHE A 161 -8.75 -3.68 -7.31
C PHE A 161 -10.00 -4.44 -7.78
N ASP A 162 -9.89 -5.77 -7.92
CA ASP A 162 -11.00 -6.60 -8.38
C ASP A 162 -11.98 -7.00 -7.25
N SER A 163 -11.52 -6.91 -6.00
CA SER A 163 -12.24 -7.28 -4.79
C SER A 163 -12.39 -6.10 -3.82
N ALA A 164 -13.12 -6.31 -2.73
CA ALA A 164 -13.36 -5.27 -1.74
C ALA A 164 -12.06 -4.69 -1.19
N THR A 165 -12.01 -3.37 -1.03
CA THR A 165 -10.88 -2.62 -0.50
C THR A 165 -11.31 -1.82 0.72
N ALA A 166 -10.61 -1.97 1.83
CA ALA A 166 -10.86 -1.28 3.08
C ALA A 166 -9.59 -0.54 3.55
N VAL A 167 -9.73 0.74 3.86
CA VAL A 167 -8.70 1.58 4.43
C VAL A 167 -9.17 2.12 5.77
N THR A 168 -8.39 1.91 6.82
CA THR A 168 -8.66 2.45 8.16
C THR A 168 -7.44 3.21 8.65
N MET A 169 -7.65 4.46 9.07
CA MET A 169 -6.63 5.34 9.60
C MET A 169 -7.23 6.06 10.81
N THR A 170 -6.72 5.77 12.01
CA THR A 170 -7.27 6.33 13.26
C THR A 170 -6.39 7.43 13.88
N GLY A 171 -5.16 7.58 13.40
CA GLY A 171 -4.26 8.67 13.78
C GLY A 171 -4.76 10.05 13.33
N PRO A 172 -4.35 11.12 14.02
CA PRO A 172 -4.69 12.48 13.62
C PRO A 172 -4.00 12.87 12.31
N TYR A 173 -4.63 13.77 11.55
CA TYR A 173 -4.12 14.30 10.28
C TYR A 173 -3.85 13.25 9.19
N ALA A 174 -4.43 12.04 9.34
CA ALA A 174 -4.32 10.96 8.36
C ALA A 174 -4.69 11.43 6.96
N GLN A 175 -3.92 11.01 5.95
CA GLN A 175 -4.12 11.39 4.56
C GLN A 175 -4.29 10.17 3.65
N LEU A 176 -5.39 10.16 2.91
CA LEU A 176 -5.63 9.21 1.83
C LEU A 176 -5.63 9.94 0.48
N ALA A 177 -4.74 9.56 -0.42
CA ALA A 177 -4.59 10.13 -1.75
C ALA A 177 -4.88 9.08 -2.82
N LEU A 178 -5.86 9.34 -3.69
CA LEU A 178 -6.29 8.47 -4.77
C LEU A 178 -6.10 9.18 -6.11
N GLY A 179 -5.32 8.60 -7.03
CA GLY A 179 -5.13 9.16 -8.38
C GLY A 179 -4.47 10.54 -8.40
N THR A 180 -3.59 10.81 -7.44
CA THR A 180 -2.92 12.11 -7.28
C THR A 180 -1.64 12.25 -8.10
N ASN A 181 -1.12 11.15 -8.63
CA ASN A 181 0.08 11.16 -9.47
C ASN A 181 -0.28 10.94 -10.95
N ALA A 182 -0.11 12.01 -11.74
CA ALA A 182 -0.40 12.05 -13.17
C ALA A 182 0.51 11.15 -14.04
N ALA A 183 1.61 10.62 -13.49
CA ALA A 183 2.47 9.67 -14.20
C ALA A 183 1.83 8.27 -14.34
N PHE A 184 0.75 8.00 -13.60
CA PHE A 184 0.05 6.73 -13.64
C PHE A 184 -1.27 6.83 -14.40
N ALA A 185 -1.73 5.67 -14.89
CA ALA A 185 -3.06 5.52 -15.46
C ALA A 185 -4.16 5.70 -14.38
N ALA A 186 -5.42 5.54 -14.79
CA ALA A 186 -6.54 5.60 -13.87
C ALA A 186 -6.50 4.49 -12.80
N THR A 187 -6.99 4.80 -11.60
CA THR A 187 -7.19 3.85 -10.52
C THR A 187 -8.61 3.28 -10.58
N TYR A 188 -8.76 1.96 -10.53
CA TYR A 188 -10.05 1.28 -10.66
C TYR A 188 -10.39 0.44 -9.43
N PHE A 189 -11.55 0.68 -8.84
CA PHE A 189 -12.18 -0.17 -7.83
C PHE A 189 -13.39 -0.85 -8.45
N THR A 190 -13.30 -2.14 -8.77
CA THR A 190 -14.41 -2.88 -9.38
C THR A 190 -15.42 -3.41 -8.36
N SER A 191 -15.03 -3.43 -7.08
CA SER A 191 -15.87 -3.82 -5.94
C SER A 191 -15.92 -2.69 -4.92
N THR A 192 -16.50 -2.95 -3.75
CA THR A 192 -16.68 -1.94 -2.69
C THR A 192 -15.34 -1.37 -2.25
N PHE A 193 -15.25 -0.04 -2.22
CA PHE A 193 -14.19 0.72 -1.57
C PHE A 193 -14.74 1.36 -0.30
N ALA A 194 -14.07 1.16 0.83
CA ALA A 194 -14.42 1.79 2.09
C ALA A 194 -13.17 2.43 2.71
N ALA A 195 -13.26 3.71 3.08
CA ALA A 195 -12.19 4.44 3.75
C ALA A 195 -12.72 5.09 5.03
N SER A 196 -12.05 4.85 6.15
CA SER A 196 -12.39 5.38 7.47
C SER A 196 -11.19 6.11 8.06
N LEU A 197 -11.26 7.45 8.07
CA LEU A 197 -10.24 8.36 8.60
C LEU A 197 -10.79 9.01 9.87
N THR A 198 -10.85 8.26 10.97
CA THR A 198 -11.60 8.66 12.18
C THR A 198 -10.81 9.51 13.16
N GLY A 199 -9.51 9.66 12.95
CA GLY A 199 -8.69 10.61 13.69
C GLY A 199 -9.09 12.06 13.40
N ALA A 200 -8.59 12.98 14.23
CA ALA A 200 -8.87 14.40 14.07
C ALA A 200 -8.32 14.94 12.74
N SER A 201 -9.13 15.71 12.01
CA SER A 201 -8.69 16.49 10.84
C SER A 201 -8.05 15.67 9.70
N GLY A 202 -8.60 14.49 9.40
CA GLY A 202 -8.16 13.68 8.26
C GLY A 202 -8.37 14.38 6.90
N LEU A 203 -7.61 13.97 5.89
CA LEU A 203 -7.64 14.51 4.53
C LEU A 203 -7.82 13.40 3.51
N VAL A 204 -8.82 13.53 2.64
CA VAL A 204 -8.99 12.68 1.46
C VAL A 204 -8.79 13.51 0.21
N LEU A 205 -7.87 13.09 -0.65
CA LEU A 205 -7.58 13.68 -1.94
C LEU A 205 -7.99 12.70 -3.04
N ILE A 206 -8.88 13.12 -3.95
CA ILE A 206 -9.31 12.31 -5.10
C ILE A 206 -8.98 13.05 -6.39
N SER A 207 -8.21 12.40 -7.26
CA SER A 207 -7.74 12.95 -8.53
C SER A 207 -7.16 14.36 -8.33
N ASN A 208 -6.33 14.51 -7.31
CA ASN A 208 -5.81 15.79 -6.82
C ASN A 208 -4.34 15.95 -7.21
N ALA A 209 -4.08 16.22 -8.50
CA ALA A 209 -2.75 16.56 -8.97
C ALA A 209 -2.72 18.05 -9.31
N SER A 210 -1.60 18.73 -9.01
CA SER A 210 -1.40 20.15 -9.34
C SER A 210 -1.35 20.43 -10.85
N ALA A 211 -1.24 19.38 -11.68
CA ALA A 211 -1.30 19.46 -13.12
C ALA A 211 -2.72 19.16 -13.62
N THR A 212 -3.11 19.78 -14.73
CA THR A 212 -4.37 19.60 -15.49
C THR A 212 -4.63 18.16 -16.00
N SER A 213 -3.90 17.18 -15.49
CA SER A 213 -3.86 15.79 -15.91
C SER A 213 -3.84 14.82 -14.71
N ALA A 214 -4.57 15.12 -13.63
CA ALA A 214 -4.73 14.16 -12.54
C ALA A 214 -5.29 12.83 -13.06
N ALA A 215 -4.78 11.71 -12.53
CA ALA A 215 -5.25 10.39 -12.92
C ALA A 215 -6.70 10.19 -12.46
N GLU A 216 -7.53 9.62 -13.34
CA GLU A 216 -8.92 9.37 -13.01
C GLU A 216 -9.05 8.30 -11.93
N VAL A 217 -10.01 8.48 -11.01
CA VAL A 217 -10.40 7.43 -10.05
C VAL A 217 -11.80 6.94 -10.38
N VAL A 218 -11.94 5.63 -10.58
CA VAL A 218 -13.19 4.99 -11.03
C VAL A 218 -13.66 4.00 -9.97
N PHE A 219 -14.86 4.24 -9.43
CA PHE A 219 -15.57 3.35 -8.53
C PHE A 219 -16.74 2.69 -9.27
N TYR A 220 -16.60 1.42 -9.67
CA TYR A 220 -17.69 0.67 -10.33
C TYR A 220 -18.72 0.12 -9.34
N SER A 221 -18.44 0.17 -8.04
CA SER A 221 -19.35 -0.24 -6.97
C SER A 221 -19.46 0.87 -5.91
N THR A 222 -19.91 0.53 -4.70
CA THR A 222 -20.01 1.47 -3.57
C THR A 222 -18.62 1.97 -3.16
N ALA A 223 -18.48 3.29 -3.06
CA ALA A 223 -17.38 4.00 -2.43
C ALA A 223 -17.90 4.73 -1.19
N ALA A 224 -17.48 4.29 -0.01
CA ALA A 224 -17.90 4.85 1.27
C ALA A 224 -16.73 5.50 2.00
N PHE A 225 -16.90 6.76 2.39
CA PHE A 225 -15.90 7.51 3.14
C PHE A 225 -16.49 7.94 4.49
N THR A 226 -15.75 7.70 5.57
CA THR A 226 -16.10 8.12 6.93
C THR A 226 -14.96 8.93 7.52
N GLY A 227 -15.22 10.19 7.88
CA GLY A 227 -14.29 11.08 8.54
C GLY A 227 -14.38 11.02 10.06
N GLY A 228 -13.47 11.73 10.72
CA GLY A 228 -13.37 11.81 12.17
C GLY A 228 -14.12 12.99 12.79
N THR A 229 -13.73 13.30 14.03
CA THR A 229 -14.16 14.49 14.77
C THR A 229 -12.90 15.22 15.30
N PRO A 230 -12.61 16.48 14.92
CA PRO A 230 -13.30 17.32 13.93
C PRO A 230 -13.43 16.66 12.56
N ALA A 231 -14.42 17.11 11.77
CA ALA A 231 -14.72 16.56 10.45
C ALA A 231 -13.46 16.53 9.57
N ALA A 232 -13.33 15.44 8.79
CA ALA A 232 -12.26 15.33 7.80
C ALA A 232 -12.53 16.28 6.62
N THR A 233 -11.52 16.55 5.81
CA THR A 233 -11.64 17.32 4.56
C THR A 233 -11.55 16.40 3.37
N MET A 234 -12.42 16.58 2.37
CA MET A 234 -12.33 15.87 1.09
C MET A 234 -12.14 16.87 -0.05
N VAL A 235 -11.03 16.75 -0.78
CA VAL A 235 -10.71 17.61 -1.92
C VAL A 235 -10.71 16.78 -3.21
N ILE A 236 -11.54 17.19 -4.16
CA ILE A 236 -11.63 16.59 -5.49
C ILE A 236 -11.29 17.69 -6.51
N GLN A 237 -10.26 17.47 -7.35
CA GLN A 237 -9.83 18.46 -8.35
C GLN A 237 -9.90 17.94 -9.79
N GLY A 238 -9.69 16.63 -10.00
CA GLY A 238 -9.68 15.99 -11.30
C GLY A 238 -10.94 15.16 -11.57
N LYS A 239 -10.85 14.31 -12.60
CA LYS A 239 -11.95 13.43 -13.00
C LYS A 239 -12.07 12.25 -12.05
N TYR A 240 -13.28 11.99 -11.56
CA TYR A 240 -13.61 10.72 -10.93
C TYR A 240 -14.97 10.23 -11.45
N PHE A 241 -15.17 8.93 -11.40
CA PHE A 241 -16.44 8.28 -11.75
C PHE A 241 -16.96 7.45 -10.58
N ALA A 242 -18.24 7.61 -10.26
CA ALA A 242 -18.98 6.72 -9.39
C ALA A 242 -20.45 6.69 -9.84
N TYR A 243 -21.11 5.53 -9.75
CA TYR A 243 -22.54 5.47 -10.00
C TYR A 243 -23.32 6.32 -8.98
N SER A 244 -24.44 6.89 -9.42
CA SER A 244 -25.34 7.66 -8.54
C SER A 244 -25.76 6.82 -7.32
N GLY A 245 -25.72 7.41 -6.13
CA GLY A 245 -26.02 6.75 -4.86
C GLY A 245 -24.98 5.73 -4.39
N LYS A 246 -23.88 5.51 -5.13
CA LYS A 246 -22.78 4.62 -4.74
C LYS A 246 -21.60 5.36 -4.13
N PHE A 247 -21.53 6.68 -4.23
CA PHE A 247 -20.55 7.50 -3.53
C PHE A 247 -21.17 8.10 -2.27
N THR A 248 -20.70 7.69 -1.09
CA THR A 248 -21.18 8.20 0.20
C THR A 248 -20.03 8.77 1.00
N LYS A 249 -20.28 9.94 1.63
CA LYS A 249 -19.34 10.55 2.58
C LYS A 249 -20.08 10.94 3.86
N SER A 250 -19.47 10.66 5.01
CA SER A 250 -20.00 11.04 6.32
C SER A 250 -18.90 11.70 7.16
N LYS A 251 -19.25 12.75 7.92
CA LYS A 251 -18.29 13.53 8.73
C LYS A 251 -17.14 14.16 7.93
N PHE A 252 -17.48 14.72 6.76
CA PHE A 252 -16.57 15.53 5.96
C PHE A 252 -17.10 16.96 5.84
N ALA A 253 -16.19 17.93 5.88
CA ALA A 253 -16.43 19.30 5.41
C ALA A 253 -16.44 19.36 3.88
#